data_AF-A0A925S0U8-F1
#
_entry.id   AF-A0A925S0U8-F1
#
_cell.length_a   1.000
_cell.length_b   1.000
_cell.length_c   1.000
_cell.angle_alpha   90.00
_cell.angle_beta   90.00
_cell.angle_gamma   90.00
#
_symmetry.space_group_name_H-M   'P 1'
#
loop_
_entity.id
_entity.type
_entity.pdbx_description
1 polymer ?
#
loop_
_entity_poly.entity_id
_entity_poly.type
_entity_poly.pdbx_seq_one_letter_code
_entity_poly.pdbx_strand_id
1 'polypeptide(L)'
;MSTYSPTQTLSPPSPEIVARVLRGAWFGVLLGLSIESMLLAIQFLQGQLPESVRIVADTVQKISWSSLICATLAAGQAVTRGKLAMAGVIGLVGAPVAFLLARSLHKAMLEILGGETASAAIPWLGAGIKGVEYALLGAAILWLAKRDYDWKPYAFLGAAVGSVSYVLVLLLLPAGGDPLQRAIIEVIHPIGCALAVHATTRFSRHLGAGARG
;
A
#
# COMPACT_ATOMS: atom_id res chain seq x y z
N MET A 1 24.17 25.03 -32.09
CA MET A 1 24.39 23.57 -32.16
C MET A 1 23.91 22.97 -30.84
N SER A 2 22.73 22.35 -30.84
CA SER A 2 22.17 21.65 -29.67
C SER A 2 22.90 20.33 -29.44
N THR A 3 23.48 20.15 -28.27
CA THR A 3 24.00 18.87 -27.78
C THR A 3 22.84 17.92 -27.50
N TYR A 4 22.69 16.92 -28.35
CA TYR A 4 21.79 15.78 -28.16
C TYR A 4 22.38 14.91 -27.03
N SER A 5 21.70 14.85 -25.87
CA SER A 5 22.06 13.89 -24.81
C SER A 5 21.78 12.46 -25.29
N PRO A 6 22.65 11.49 -24.99
CA PRO A 6 22.47 10.13 -25.45
C PRO A 6 21.22 9.53 -24.82
N THR A 7 20.42 8.87 -25.65
CA THR A 7 19.28 8.02 -25.28
C THR A 7 19.74 7.04 -24.19
N GLN A 8 19.30 7.24 -22.95
CA GLN A 8 19.52 6.24 -21.89
C GLN A 8 18.85 4.94 -22.31
N THR A 9 19.64 3.95 -22.69
CA THR A 9 19.17 2.58 -22.87
C THR A 9 18.81 2.02 -21.49
N LEU A 10 17.52 2.09 -21.14
CA LEU A 10 16.96 1.46 -19.95
C LEU A 10 17.21 -0.05 -20.05
N SER A 11 18.17 -0.56 -19.25
CA SER A 11 18.36 -2.00 -19.10
C SER A 11 17.10 -2.61 -18.49
N PRO A 12 16.59 -3.74 -19.00
CA PRO A 12 15.40 -4.36 -18.45
C PRO A 12 15.61 -4.73 -16.98
N PRO A 13 14.58 -4.59 -16.12
CA PRO A 13 14.68 -4.96 -14.71
C PRO A 13 14.99 -6.45 -14.59
N SER A 14 15.78 -6.82 -13.57
CA SER A 14 16.11 -8.23 -13.37
C SER A 14 14.84 -9.05 -13.07
N PRO A 15 14.75 -10.31 -13.53
CA PRO A 15 13.59 -11.17 -13.29
C PRO A 15 13.22 -11.31 -11.81
N GLU A 16 14.22 -11.25 -10.92
CA GLU A 16 13.99 -11.32 -9.48
C GLU A 16 13.24 -10.09 -8.94
N ILE A 17 13.56 -8.89 -9.42
CA ILE A 17 12.87 -7.66 -9.03
C ILE A 17 11.42 -7.75 -9.50
N VAL A 18 11.19 -8.13 -10.75
CA VAL A 18 9.84 -8.30 -11.32
C VAL A 18 9.04 -9.30 -10.48
N ALA A 19 9.61 -10.46 -10.15
CA ALA A 19 8.94 -11.47 -9.34
C ALA A 19 8.61 -10.99 -7.92
N ARG A 20 9.46 -10.17 -7.29
CA ARG A 20 9.18 -9.57 -5.97
C ARG A 20 8.06 -8.54 -6.05
N VAL A 21 8.05 -7.70 -7.08
CA VAL A 21 7.01 -6.69 -7.31
C VAL A 21 5.65 -7.35 -7.55
N LEU A 22 5.60 -8.36 -8.43
CA LEU A 22 4.38 -9.12 -8.71
C LEU A 22 3.83 -9.82 -7.47
N ARG A 23 4.69 -10.43 -6.64
CA ARG A 23 4.27 -11.02 -5.37
C ARG A 23 3.75 -9.96 -4.40
N GLY A 24 4.42 -8.81 -4.30
CA GLY A 24 3.96 -7.68 -3.49
C GLY A 24 2.59 -7.18 -3.93
N ALA A 25 2.36 -7.06 -5.24
CA ALA A 25 1.07 -6.69 -5.82
C ALA A 25 -0.01 -7.72 -5.48
N TRP A 26 0.29 -9.02 -5.62
CA TRP A 26 -0.67 -10.09 -5.35
C TRP A 26 -1.08 -10.16 -3.87
N PHE A 27 -0.12 -10.03 -2.95
CA PHE A 27 -0.43 -9.91 -1.54
C PHE A 27 -1.24 -8.64 -1.24
N GLY A 28 -0.99 -7.55 -1.96
CA GLY A 28 -1.82 -6.35 -1.88
C GLY A 28 -3.26 -6.60 -2.35
N VAL A 29 -3.48 -7.36 -3.42
CA VAL A 29 -4.85 -7.74 -3.85
C VAL A 29 -5.56 -8.52 -2.75
N LEU A 30 -4.90 -9.53 -2.18
CA LEU A 30 -5.46 -10.32 -1.07
C LEU A 30 -5.77 -9.45 0.16
N LEU A 31 -4.90 -8.49 0.49
CA LEU A 31 -5.10 -7.54 1.57
C LEU A 31 -6.33 -6.65 1.31
N GLY A 32 -6.45 -6.09 0.11
CA GLY A 32 -7.57 -5.24 -0.27
C GLY A 32 -8.91 -5.97 -0.18
N LEU A 33 -8.96 -7.20 -0.70
CA LEU A 33 -10.13 -8.09 -0.60
C LEU A 33 -10.46 -8.45 0.86
N SER A 34 -9.44 -8.70 1.68
CA SER A 34 -9.63 -9.03 3.11
C SER A 34 -10.24 -7.85 3.87
N ILE A 35 -9.73 -6.64 3.63
CA ILE A 35 -10.26 -5.41 4.24
C ILE A 35 -11.70 -5.18 3.80
N GLU A 36 -11.99 -5.29 2.50
CA GLU A 36 -13.35 -5.13 1.99
C GLU A 36 -14.32 -6.13 2.61
N SER A 37 -13.95 -7.41 2.62
CA SER A 37 -14.77 -8.48 3.19
C SER A 37 -15.07 -8.23 4.67
N MET A 38 -14.08 -7.76 5.43
CA MET A 38 -14.25 -7.44 6.84
C MET A 38 -15.21 -6.25 7.05
N LEU A 39 -15.10 -5.21 6.22
CA LEU A 39 -15.98 -4.04 6.29
C LEU A 39 -17.42 -4.36 5.87
N LEU A 40 -17.61 -5.20 4.85
CA LEU A 40 -18.94 -5.67 4.46
C LEU A 40 -19.56 -6.55 5.55
N ALA A 41 -18.77 -7.42 6.19
CA ALA A 41 -19.23 -8.24 7.30
C ALA A 41 -19.68 -7.38 8.50
N ILE A 42 -18.92 -6.35 8.86
CA ILE A 42 -19.30 -5.43 9.95
C ILE A 42 -20.60 -4.70 9.63
N GLN A 43 -20.73 -4.14 8.41
CA GLN A 43 -21.95 -3.45 7.99
C GLN A 43 -23.16 -4.39 7.98
N PHE A 44 -22.98 -5.61 7.49
CA PHE A 44 -24.02 -6.65 7.53
C PHE A 44 -24.49 -6.95 8.95
N LEU A 45 -23.55 -7.09 9.90
CA LEU A 45 -23.86 -7.29 11.33
C LEU A 45 -24.56 -6.08 11.97
N GLN A 46 -24.33 -4.88 11.44
CA GLN A 46 -25.00 -3.64 11.85
C GLN A 46 -26.37 -3.43 11.16
N GLY A 47 -26.80 -4.37 10.29
CA GLY A 47 -28.03 -4.23 9.51
C GLY A 47 -27.96 -3.16 8.42
N GLN A 48 -26.74 -2.71 8.05
CA GLN A 48 -26.50 -1.74 7.00
C GLN A 48 -26.01 -2.47 5.75
N LEU A 49 -26.71 -2.32 4.64
CA LEU A 49 -26.25 -2.82 3.35
C LEU A 49 -25.91 -1.64 2.46
N PRO A 50 -24.62 -1.42 2.13
CA PRO A 50 -24.25 -0.38 1.19
C PRO A 50 -24.81 -0.70 -0.21
N GLU A 51 -25.04 0.34 -0.98
CA GLU A 51 -25.46 0.22 -2.38
C GLU A 51 -24.44 -0.57 -3.19
N SER A 52 -24.91 -1.43 -4.11
CA SER A 52 -24.05 -2.27 -4.96
C SER A 52 -22.99 -1.45 -5.71
N VAL A 53 -23.36 -0.25 -6.16
CA VAL A 53 -22.46 0.72 -6.80
C VAL A 53 -21.29 1.08 -5.89
N ARG A 54 -21.57 1.38 -4.62
CA ARG A 54 -20.55 1.76 -3.62
C ARG A 54 -19.65 0.58 -3.29
N ILE A 55 -20.20 -0.63 -3.17
CA ILE A 55 -19.42 -1.85 -2.92
C ILE A 55 -18.36 -2.04 -3.99
N VAL A 56 -18.74 -1.96 -5.27
CA VAL A 56 -17.79 -2.15 -6.39
C VAL A 56 -16.72 -1.06 -6.39
N ALA A 57 -17.11 0.21 -6.25
CA ALA A 57 -16.17 1.33 -6.27
C ALA A 57 -15.18 1.28 -5.08
N ASP A 58 -15.66 0.95 -3.89
CA ASP A 58 -14.85 0.79 -2.69
C ASP A 58 -13.90 -0.41 -2.79
N THR A 59 -14.36 -1.52 -3.39
CA THR A 59 -13.53 -2.70 -3.66
C THR A 59 -12.38 -2.34 -4.60
N VAL A 60 -12.66 -1.64 -5.70
CA VAL A 60 -11.65 -1.17 -6.66
C VAL A 60 -10.65 -0.25 -5.98
N GLN A 61 -11.12 0.69 -5.15
CA GLN A 61 -10.26 1.59 -4.37
C GLN A 61 -9.29 0.81 -3.49
N LYS A 62 -9.81 -0.13 -2.69
CA LYS A 62 -9.02 -0.86 -1.68
C LYS A 62 -8.02 -1.79 -2.35
N ILE A 63 -8.43 -2.57 -3.34
CA ILE A 63 -7.53 -3.45 -4.10
C ILE A 63 -6.43 -2.65 -4.80
N SER A 64 -6.78 -1.56 -5.48
CA SER A 64 -5.80 -0.73 -6.21
C SER A 64 -4.81 -0.09 -5.25
N TRP A 65 -5.29 0.47 -4.14
CA TRP A 65 -4.44 1.06 -3.11
C TRP A 65 -3.47 0.03 -2.52
N SER A 66 -3.98 -1.10 -2.02
CA SER A 66 -3.16 -2.15 -1.40
C SER A 66 -2.13 -2.73 -2.38
N SER A 67 -2.56 -3.05 -3.59
CA SER A 67 -1.69 -3.66 -4.61
C SER A 67 -0.56 -2.72 -5.04
N LEU A 68 -0.88 -1.46 -5.38
CA LEU A 68 0.11 -0.49 -5.80
C LEU A 68 1.13 -0.23 -4.68
N ILE A 69 0.69 0.02 -3.45
CA ILE A 69 1.62 0.41 -2.38
C ILE A 69 2.49 -0.75 -1.90
N CYS A 70 1.93 -1.96 -1.74
CA CYS A 70 2.73 -3.13 -1.39
C CYS A 70 3.73 -3.47 -2.51
N ALA A 71 3.36 -3.33 -3.79
CA ALA A 71 4.27 -3.51 -4.93
C ALA A 71 5.40 -2.48 -4.93
N THR A 72 5.08 -1.21 -4.70
CA THR A 72 6.03 -0.11 -4.58
C THR A 72 7.02 -0.33 -3.44
N LEU A 73 6.55 -0.73 -2.25
CA LEU A 73 7.43 -1.03 -1.13
C LEU A 73 8.33 -2.24 -1.44
N ALA A 74 7.78 -3.31 -2.02
CA ALA A 74 8.56 -4.50 -2.41
C ALA A 74 9.64 -4.16 -3.44
N ALA A 75 9.31 -3.34 -4.45
CA ALA A 75 10.27 -2.79 -5.41
C ALA A 75 11.36 -2.00 -4.68
N GLY A 76 10.96 -1.11 -3.77
CA GLY A 76 11.86 -0.28 -2.98
C GLY A 76 12.85 -1.10 -2.16
N GLN A 77 12.41 -2.17 -1.51
CA GLN A 77 13.32 -3.07 -0.79
C GLN A 77 14.36 -3.71 -1.71
N ALA A 78 13.96 -4.07 -2.95
CA ALA A 78 14.86 -4.72 -3.90
C ALA A 78 15.89 -3.75 -4.51
N VAL A 79 15.50 -2.53 -4.86
CA VAL A 79 16.38 -1.59 -5.59
C VAL A 79 17.30 -0.77 -4.68
N THR A 80 16.94 -0.59 -3.41
CA THR A 80 17.67 0.32 -2.50
C THR A 80 18.98 -0.27 -1.98
N ARG A 81 19.24 -1.57 -2.20
CA ARG A 81 20.47 -2.27 -1.81
C ARG A 81 20.87 -2.01 -0.35
N GLY A 82 19.89 -1.97 0.55
CA GLY A 82 20.14 -1.71 1.98
C GLY A 82 20.24 -0.24 2.37
N LYS A 83 20.01 0.73 1.47
CA LYS A 83 20.00 2.15 1.84
C LYS A 83 18.64 2.54 2.46
N LEU A 84 18.60 2.62 3.79
CA LEU A 84 17.43 2.97 4.59
C LEU A 84 16.73 4.25 4.11
N ALA A 85 17.51 5.32 3.89
CA ALA A 85 16.98 6.59 3.41
C ALA A 85 16.27 6.46 2.05
N MET A 86 16.84 5.67 1.12
CA MET A 86 16.22 5.48 -0.19
C MET A 86 14.93 4.64 -0.10
N ALA A 87 14.87 3.65 0.79
CA ALA A 87 13.63 2.90 1.03
C ALA A 87 12.53 3.80 1.61
N GLY A 88 12.90 4.72 2.51
CA GLY A 88 11.99 5.74 3.00
C GLY A 88 11.53 6.70 1.90
N VAL A 89 12.42 7.18 1.03
CA VAL A 89 12.04 8.06 -0.10
C VAL A 89 11.08 7.36 -1.07
N ILE A 90 11.29 6.08 -1.36
CA ILE A 90 10.37 5.31 -2.21
C ILE A 90 9.00 5.19 -1.56
N GLY A 91 8.93 5.00 -0.24
CA GLY A 91 7.67 5.08 0.50
C GLY A 91 7.04 6.48 0.44
N LEU A 92 7.85 7.53 0.63
CA LEU A 92 7.43 8.93 0.67
C LEU A 92 6.77 9.38 -0.63
N VAL A 93 7.33 9.01 -1.77
CA VAL A 93 6.82 9.40 -3.11
C VAL A 93 5.81 8.37 -3.61
N GLY A 94 6.05 7.10 -3.31
CA GLY A 94 5.25 5.99 -3.80
C GLY A 94 3.84 5.94 -3.21
N ALA A 95 3.68 6.21 -1.90
CA ALA A 95 2.36 6.26 -1.28
C ALA A 95 1.45 7.35 -1.86
N PRO A 96 1.86 8.62 -2.00
CA PRO A 96 1.02 9.64 -2.61
C PRO A 96 0.59 9.27 -4.02
N VAL A 97 1.51 8.73 -4.83
CA VAL A 97 1.21 8.30 -6.20
C VAL A 97 0.20 7.15 -6.21
N ALA A 98 0.43 6.10 -5.42
CA ALA A 98 -0.51 4.98 -5.30
C ALA A 98 -1.89 5.44 -4.80
N PHE A 99 -1.93 6.38 -3.85
CA PHE A 99 -3.16 6.89 -3.25
C PHE A 99 -3.99 7.66 -4.28
N LEU A 100 -3.34 8.56 -5.02
CA LEU A 100 -3.99 9.35 -6.05
C LEU A 100 -4.47 8.46 -7.20
N LEU A 101 -3.67 7.48 -7.63
CA LEU A 101 -4.08 6.54 -8.67
C LEU A 101 -5.29 5.70 -8.25
N ALA A 102 -5.25 5.12 -7.04
CA ALA A 102 -6.39 4.38 -6.50
C ALA A 102 -7.63 5.28 -6.47
N ARG A 103 -7.51 6.49 -5.92
CA ARG A 103 -8.62 7.45 -5.82
C ARG A 103 -9.21 7.81 -7.19
N SER A 104 -8.38 7.95 -8.21
CA SER A 104 -8.84 8.17 -9.59
C SER A 104 -9.63 6.97 -10.12
N LEU A 105 -9.17 5.75 -9.84
CA LEU A 105 -9.88 4.52 -10.23
C LEU A 105 -11.23 4.39 -9.52
N HIS A 106 -11.30 4.74 -8.24
CA HIS A 106 -12.58 4.80 -7.50
C HIS A 106 -13.54 5.79 -8.16
N LYS A 107 -13.10 7.03 -8.41
CA LYS A 107 -13.95 8.04 -9.06
C LYS A 107 -14.44 7.58 -10.43
N ALA A 108 -13.56 7.01 -11.25
CA ALA A 108 -13.93 6.47 -12.54
C ALA A 108 -14.97 5.34 -12.40
N MET A 109 -14.84 4.47 -11.39
CA MET A 109 -15.80 3.41 -11.14
C MET A 109 -17.18 3.95 -10.71
N LEU A 110 -17.22 4.98 -9.84
CA LEU A 110 -18.47 5.65 -9.48
C LEU A 110 -19.15 6.26 -10.71
N GLU A 111 -18.39 6.94 -11.57
CA GLU A 111 -18.91 7.56 -12.79
C GLU A 111 -19.51 6.53 -13.75
N ILE A 112 -18.82 5.41 -13.98
CA ILE A 112 -19.29 4.31 -14.84
C ILE A 112 -20.58 3.68 -14.30
N LEU A 113 -20.74 3.61 -12.97
CA LEU A 113 -21.88 2.98 -12.32
C LEU A 113 -23.03 3.96 -12.02
N GLY A 114 -22.90 5.24 -12.39
CA GLY A 114 -23.90 6.27 -12.12
C GLY A 114 -23.98 6.72 -10.66
N GLY A 115 -22.94 6.46 -9.87
CA GLY A 115 -22.84 6.89 -8.47
C GLY A 115 -22.40 8.35 -8.33
N GLU A 116 -22.85 9.01 -7.27
CA GLU A 116 -22.44 10.38 -6.99
C GLU A 116 -20.97 10.47 -6.55
N THR A 117 -20.24 11.45 -7.09
CA THR A 117 -18.88 11.75 -6.65
C THR A 117 -18.92 12.85 -5.59
N ALA A 118 -18.65 12.50 -4.34
CA ALA A 118 -18.52 13.51 -3.29
C ALA A 118 -17.32 14.43 -3.58
N SER A 119 -17.50 15.74 -3.38
CA SER A 119 -16.42 16.72 -3.45
C SER A 119 -15.37 16.40 -2.39
N ALA A 120 -14.14 16.16 -2.84
CA ALA A 120 -13.05 15.71 -1.99
C ALA A 120 -12.48 16.89 -1.21
N ALA A 121 -12.64 16.90 0.12
CA ALA A 121 -11.72 17.60 1.00
C ALA A 121 -10.26 17.21 0.63
N ILE A 122 -9.45 18.24 0.41
CA ILE A 122 -8.05 18.31 -0.05
C ILE A 122 -7.35 16.93 -0.19
N PRO A 123 -7.48 16.23 -1.33
CA PRO A 123 -6.88 14.90 -1.54
C PRO A 123 -5.35 14.90 -1.38
N TRP A 124 -4.72 16.07 -1.56
CA TRP A 124 -3.29 16.27 -1.35
C TRP A 124 -2.84 16.16 0.10
N LEU A 125 -3.67 16.57 1.07
CA LEU A 125 -3.34 16.45 2.49
C LEU A 125 -3.32 14.98 2.91
N GLY A 126 -4.36 14.23 2.53
CA GLY A 126 -4.42 12.78 2.76
C GLY A 126 -3.26 12.04 2.09
N ALA A 127 -2.94 12.40 0.83
CA ALA A 127 -1.78 11.85 0.12
C ALA A 127 -0.46 12.17 0.85
N GLY A 128 -0.30 13.39 1.35
CA GLY A 128 0.89 13.81 2.11
C GLY A 128 1.06 13.02 3.41
N ILE A 129 -0.01 12.84 4.19
CA ILE A 129 0.01 12.02 5.41
C ILE A 129 0.41 10.59 5.08
N LYS A 130 -0.19 9.99 4.04
CA LYS A 130 0.17 8.65 3.57
C LYS A 130 1.63 8.57 3.10
N GLY A 131 2.15 9.61 2.46
CA GLY A 131 3.56 9.70 2.11
C GLY A 131 4.47 9.59 3.33
N VAL A 132 4.25 10.41 4.36
CA VAL A 132 5.08 10.36 5.58
C VAL A 132 4.97 9.01 6.28
N GLU A 133 3.75 8.48 6.41
CA GLU A 133 3.49 7.17 7.02
C GLU A 133 4.28 6.05 6.32
N TYR A 134 4.17 5.97 4.98
CA TYR A 134 4.81 4.91 4.21
C TYR A 134 6.30 5.14 4.01
N ALA A 135 6.80 6.37 4.16
CA ALA A 135 8.23 6.65 4.25
C ALA A 135 8.85 6.00 5.49
N LEU A 136 8.22 6.21 6.65
CA LEU A 136 8.63 5.60 7.91
C LEU A 136 8.51 4.07 7.84
N LEU A 137 7.40 3.58 7.32
CA LEU A 137 7.16 2.15 7.16
C LEU A 137 8.21 1.50 6.23
N GLY A 138 8.47 2.08 5.05
CA GLY A 138 9.43 1.56 4.10
C GLY A 138 10.87 1.50 4.65
N ALA A 139 11.28 2.52 5.39
CA ALA A 139 12.58 2.55 6.07
C ALA A 139 12.65 1.50 7.18
N ALA A 140 11.61 1.39 8.00
CA ALA A 140 11.59 0.50 9.14
C ALA A 140 11.48 -0.99 8.72
N ILE A 141 10.73 -1.32 7.67
CA ILE A 141 10.74 -2.65 7.04
C ILE A 141 12.16 -3.04 6.58
N LEU A 142 12.88 -2.11 5.92
CA LEU A 142 14.26 -2.38 5.49
C LEU A 142 15.19 -2.56 6.68
N TRP A 143 14.99 -1.80 7.74
CA TRP A 143 15.75 -1.94 8.99
C TRP A 143 15.56 -3.32 9.62
N LEU A 144 14.32 -3.80 9.71
CA LEU A 144 14.01 -5.15 10.19
C LEU A 144 14.61 -6.23 9.29
N ALA A 145 14.56 -6.04 7.97
CA ALA A 145 15.09 -7.00 7.00
C ALA A 145 16.62 -7.19 7.14
N LYS A 146 17.36 -6.14 7.50
CA LYS A 146 18.80 -6.22 7.76
C LYS A 146 19.16 -7.00 9.03
N ARG A 147 18.22 -7.15 9.96
CA ARG A 147 18.40 -7.84 11.23
C ARG A 147 17.91 -9.30 11.17
N ASP A 148 17.47 -9.76 10.00
CA ASP A 148 16.88 -11.09 9.77
C ASP A 148 15.74 -11.47 10.74
N TYR A 149 14.98 -10.46 11.21
CA TYR A 149 13.85 -10.73 12.11
C TYR A 149 12.73 -11.55 11.43
N ASP A 150 11.95 -12.25 12.24
CA ASP A 150 10.74 -12.97 11.82
C ASP A 150 9.57 -12.01 11.54
N TRP A 151 8.39 -12.54 11.25
CA TRP A 151 7.21 -11.76 10.84
C TRP A 151 6.61 -10.89 11.96
N LYS A 152 6.78 -11.24 13.24
CA LYS A 152 6.12 -10.55 14.37
C LYS A 152 6.52 -9.08 14.49
N PRO A 153 7.82 -8.69 14.42
CA PRO A 153 8.22 -7.29 14.41
C PRO A 153 7.65 -6.49 13.23
N TYR A 154 7.41 -7.11 12.06
CA TYR A 154 6.78 -6.44 10.92
C TYR A 154 5.32 -6.13 11.21
N ALA A 155 4.57 -7.08 11.77
CA ALA A 155 3.19 -6.86 12.18
C ALA A 155 3.09 -5.76 13.26
N PHE A 156 3.93 -5.81 14.28
CA PHE A 156 3.94 -4.82 15.36
C PHE A 156 4.29 -3.42 14.83
N LEU A 157 5.32 -3.31 14.00
CA LEU A 157 5.72 -2.05 13.39
C LEU A 157 4.61 -1.48 12.50
N GLY A 158 3.99 -2.32 11.67
CA GLY A 158 2.83 -1.92 10.88
C GLY A 158 1.69 -1.42 11.76
N ALA A 159 1.37 -2.13 12.84
CA ALA A 159 0.32 -1.72 13.77
C ALA A 159 0.65 -0.37 14.42
N ALA A 160 1.87 -0.17 14.91
CA ALA A 160 2.30 1.08 15.53
C ALA A 160 2.21 2.27 14.54
N VAL A 161 2.72 2.08 13.32
CA VAL A 161 2.65 3.12 12.27
C VAL A 161 1.19 3.44 11.91
N GLY A 162 0.36 2.41 11.74
CA GLY A 162 -1.06 2.58 11.44
C GLY A 162 -1.85 3.25 12.56
N SER A 163 -1.58 2.92 13.82
CA SER A 163 -2.21 3.60 14.97
C SER A 163 -1.82 5.07 15.06
N VAL A 164 -0.55 5.40 14.83
CA VAL A 164 -0.09 6.81 14.79
C VAL A 164 -0.75 7.54 13.62
N SER A 165 -0.82 6.92 12.44
CA SER A 165 -1.48 7.49 11.27
C SER A 165 -2.96 7.75 11.55
N TYR A 166 -3.69 6.78 12.12
CA TYR A 166 -5.09 6.94 12.51
C TYR A 166 -5.31 8.15 13.42
N VAL A 167 -4.47 8.33 14.45
CA VAL A 167 -4.55 9.49 15.34
C VAL A 167 -4.29 10.80 14.59
N LEU A 168 -3.25 10.86 13.74
CA LEU A 168 -2.97 12.05 12.93
C LEU A 168 -4.13 12.38 11.99
N VAL A 169 -4.69 11.36 11.37
CA VAL A 169 -5.80 11.45 10.44
C VAL A 169 -7.08 11.91 11.15
N LEU A 170 -7.32 11.52 12.41
CA LEU A 170 -8.40 12.06 13.25
C LEU A 170 -8.19 13.53 13.63
N LEU A 171 -6.95 13.93 13.90
CA LEU A 171 -6.62 15.29 14.32
C LEU A 171 -6.62 16.30 13.16
N LEU A 172 -6.18 15.88 11.98
CA LEU A 172 -5.87 16.78 10.86
C LEU A 172 -6.94 16.81 9.77
N LEU A 173 -7.78 15.77 9.67
CA LEU A 173 -8.83 15.70 8.66
C LEU A 173 -10.21 15.75 9.34
N PRO A 174 -11.18 16.47 8.74
CA PRO A 174 -12.53 16.53 9.28
C PRO A 174 -13.10 15.13 9.49
N ALA A 175 -13.90 14.99 10.56
CA ALA A 175 -14.63 13.76 10.82
C ALA A 175 -15.56 13.48 9.64
N GLY A 176 -15.32 12.36 8.95
CA GLY A 176 -16.11 11.91 7.82
C GLY A 176 -16.07 10.39 7.76
N GLY A 177 -17.22 9.78 7.52
CA GLY A 177 -17.39 8.32 7.54
C GLY A 177 -17.41 7.72 8.95
N ASP A 178 -17.58 6.40 9.00
CA ASP A 178 -17.59 5.62 10.24
C ASP A 178 -16.18 5.56 10.85
N PRO A 179 -15.99 5.99 12.13
CA PRO A 179 -14.70 5.96 12.79
C PRO A 179 -14.11 4.55 12.92
N LEU A 180 -14.96 3.51 13.01
CA LEU A 180 -14.52 2.12 13.10
C LEU A 180 -13.95 1.64 11.75
N GLN A 181 -14.69 1.85 10.65
CA GLN A 181 -14.20 1.58 9.29
C GLN A 181 -12.88 2.30 9.02
N ARG A 182 -12.76 3.56 9.44
CA ARG A 182 -11.52 4.34 9.30
C ARG A 182 -10.38 3.72 10.11
N ALA A 183 -10.61 3.35 11.37
CA ALA A 183 -9.60 2.70 12.22
C ALA A 183 -9.09 1.39 11.60
N ILE A 184 -10.01 0.57 11.09
CA ILE A 184 -9.70 -0.68 10.40
C ILE A 184 -8.77 -0.43 9.22
N ILE A 185 -9.11 0.52 8.35
CA ILE A 185 -8.32 0.79 7.14
C ILE A 185 -6.93 1.32 7.52
N GLU A 186 -6.86 2.26 8.45
CA GLU A 186 -5.61 2.92 8.85
C GLU A 186 -4.65 1.98 9.58
N VAL A 187 -5.14 0.98 10.30
CA VAL A 187 -4.30 0.02 11.05
C VAL A 187 -3.99 -1.24 10.24
N ILE A 188 -4.97 -1.82 9.54
CA ILE A 188 -4.76 -3.09 8.83
C ILE A 188 -3.87 -2.92 7.61
N HIS A 189 -3.94 -1.77 6.92
CA HIS A 189 -3.10 -1.56 5.73
C HIS A 189 -1.60 -1.65 6.02
N PRO A 190 -1.06 -0.88 6.98
CA PRO A 190 0.37 -0.92 7.27
C PRO A 190 0.84 -2.26 7.80
N ILE A 191 0.03 -2.94 8.61
CA ILE A 191 0.28 -4.33 9.04
C ILE A 191 0.38 -5.25 7.82
N GLY A 192 -0.62 -5.20 6.95
CA GLY A 192 -0.71 -6.03 5.76
C GLY A 192 0.45 -5.82 4.80
N CYS A 193 0.80 -4.57 4.47
CA CYS A 193 1.93 -4.32 3.58
C CYS A 193 3.28 -4.66 4.21
N ALA A 194 3.47 -4.46 5.52
CA ALA A 194 4.70 -4.90 6.18
C ALA A 194 4.87 -6.43 6.10
N LEU A 195 3.79 -7.18 6.33
CA LEU A 195 3.77 -8.64 6.23
C LEU A 195 3.93 -9.12 4.78
N ALA A 196 3.26 -8.47 3.82
CA ALA A 196 3.39 -8.77 2.40
C ALA A 196 4.85 -8.63 1.94
N VAL A 197 5.48 -7.51 2.28
CA VAL A 197 6.88 -7.26 1.93
C VAL A 197 7.80 -8.28 2.61
N HIS A 198 7.59 -8.60 3.89
CA HIS A 198 8.34 -9.67 4.57
C HIS A 198 8.20 -11.01 3.82
N ALA A 199 6.99 -11.41 3.48
CA ALA A 199 6.73 -12.64 2.73
C ALA A 199 7.45 -12.64 1.37
N THR A 200 7.46 -11.54 0.63
CA THR A 200 8.19 -11.47 -0.66
C THR A 200 9.68 -11.76 -0.50
N THR A 201 10.31 -11.32 0.60
CA THR A 201 11.75 -11.55 0.84
C THR A 201 12.07 -12.99 1.22
N ARG A 202 11.22 -13.63 2.04
CA ARG A 202 11.41 -15.03 2.48
C ARG A 202 11.13 -16.03 1.35
N PHE A 203 10.09 -15.83 0.55
CA PHE A 203 9.77 -16.72 -0.58
C PHE A 203 10.90 -16.80 -1.63
N SER A 204 11.62 -15.69 -1.88
CA SER A 204 12.77 -15.70 -2.78
C SER A 204 13.94 -16.56 -2.26
N ARG A 205 14.14 -16.65 -0.94
CA ARG A 205 15.23 -17.44 -0.33
C ARG A 205 14.98 -18.94 -0.47
N HIS A 206 13.73 -19.40 -0.37
CA HIS A 206 13.40 -20.82 -0.52
C HIS A 206 13.52 -21.31 -1.97
N LEU A 207 13.12 -20.50 -2.95
CA LEU A 207 13.28 -20.85 -4.37
C LEU A 207 14.75 -20.81 -4.82
N GLY A 208 15.56 -19.88 -4.29
CA GLY A 208 16.99 -19.82 -4.57
C GLY A 208 17.83 -20.93 -3.91
N ALA A 209 17.32 -21.55 -2.84
CA ALA A 209 17.92 -22.73 -2.20
C ALA A 209 17.59 -24.02 -2.97
N GLY A 210 16.40 -24.13 -3.56
CA GLY A 210 16.01 -25.28 -4.39
C GLY A 210 16.68 -25.34 -5.76
N ALA A 211 17.19 -24.22 -6.28
CA ALA A 211 17.90 -24.16 -7.57
C ALA A 211 19.40 -24.52 -7.48
N ARG A 212 19.91 -24.88 -6.29
CA ARG A 212 21.30 -25.33 -6.06
C ARG A 212 21.39 -26.74 -5.45
N GLY A 213 20.28 -27.46 -5.42
CA GLY A 213 20.20 -28.86 -4.97
C GLY A 213 20.27 -29.81 -6.14
#